data_AF-A0A972D784-F1
#
_entry.id   AF-A0A972D784-F1
#
_cell.length_a   1.000
_cell.length_b   1.000
_cell.length_c   1.000
_cell.angle_alpha   90.00
_cell.angle_beta   90.00
_cell.angle_gamma   90.00
#
_symmetry.space_group_name_H-M   'P 1'
#
loop_
_entity.id
_entity.type
_entity.pdbx_description
1 polymer ?
#
loop_
_entity_poly.entity_id
_entity_poly.type
_entity_poly.pdbx_seq_one_letter_code
_entity_poly.pdbx_strand_id
1 'polypeptide(L)' 'LAVKSLWGKLPDRAVLYFPYPNREVEVPLDRVSLDRLVAEIELMAEFVGSHHRPGDYPRTGKCERCSYVWLCR' A
#
# COMPACT_ATOMS: atom_id res chain seq x y z
N LEU A 1 6.42 3.01 -11.92
CA LEU A 1 6.36 2.06 -10.79
C LEU A 1 7.20 0.83 -11.11
N ALA A 2 8.13 0.45 -10.22
CA ALA A 2 8.98 -0.74 -10.40
C ALA A 2 8.16 -2.05 -10.57
N VAL A 3 6.91 -2.07 -10.10
CA VAL A 3 5.97 -3.18 -10.29
C VAL A 3 5.74 -3.50 -11.77
N LYS A 4 5.59 -2.48 -12.64
CA LYS A 4 5.39 -2.71 -14.09
C LYS A 4 6.62 -3.34 -14.76
N SER A 5 7.83 -3.06 -14.28
CA SER A 5 9.07 -3.66 -14.81
C SER A 5 9.32 -5.09 -14.35
N LEU A 6 8.55 -5.59 -13.37
CA LEU A 6 8.63 -6.97 -12.89
C LEU A 6 7.66 -7.90 -13.65
N TRP A 7 6.80 -7.35 -14.52
CA TRP A 7 5.89 -8.14 -15.35
C TRP A 7 6.64 -9.16 -16.21
N GLY A 8 6.18 -10.42 -16.18
CA GLY A 8 6.82 -11.54 -16.86
C GLY A 8 8.04 -12.13 -16.14
N LYS A 9 8.42 -11.56 -14.99
CA LYS A 9 9.48 -12.07 -14.09
C LYS A 9 8.96 -12.39 -12.68
N LEU A 10 7.65 -12.31 -12.49
CA LEU A 10 7.02 -12.64 -11.22
C LEU A 10 7.06 -14.16 -11.00
N PRO A 11 7.30 -14.61 -9.76
CA PRO A 11 7.20 -16.03 -9.44
C PRO A 11 5.75 -16.49 -9.54
N ASP A 12 5.55 -17.79 -9.68
CA ASP A 12 4.20 -18.39 -9.72
C ASP A 12 3.45 -18.22 -8.39
N ARG A 13 4.17 -17.97 -7.28
CA ARG A 13 3.62 -17.84 -5.94
C ARG A 13 4.44 -16.87 -5.09
N ALA A 14 3.74 -16.06 -4.29
CA ALA A 14 4.33 -15.28 -3.21
C ALA A 14 3.52 -15.45 -1.92
N VAL A 15 4.23 -15.45 -0.78
CA VAL A 15 3.64 -15.68 0.54
C VAL A 15 4.23 -14.70 1.53
N LEU A 16 3.37 -14.11 2.36
CA LEU A 16 3.76 -13.39 3.58
C LEU A 16 3.75 -14.38 4.74
N TYR A 17 4.92 -14.63 5.31
CA TYR A 17 5.07 -15.47 6.49
C TYR A 17 5.10 -14.62 7.76
N PHE A 18 4.25 -15.01 8.72
CA PHE A 18 4.15 -14.42 10.05
C PHE A 18 4.71 -15.43 11.07
N PRO A 19 5.94 -15.24 11.59
CA PRO A 19 6.55 -16.18 12.54
C PRO A 19 5.71 -16.43 13.79
N TYR A 20 4.97 -15.41 14.24
CA TYR A 20 3.92 -15.50 15.24
C TYR A 20 2.67 -14.84 14.66
N PRO A 21 1.53 -15.53 14.53
CA PRO A 21 1.15 -16.84 15.09
C PRO A 21 1.56 -18.06 14.24
N ASN A 22 2.72 -18.03 13.56
CA ASN A 22 3.18 -19.07 12.62
C ASN A 22 2.16 -19.31 11.49
N ARG A 23 1.91 -18.27 10.70
CA ARG A 23 0.91 -18.27 9.64
C ARG A 23 1.49 -17.81 8.32
N GLU A 24 1.05 -18.46 7.25
CA GLU A 24 1.30 -18.04 5.88
C GLU A 24 0.03 -17.41 5.29
N VAL A 25 0.21 -16.32 4.55
CA VAL A 25 -0.85 -15.66 3.78
C VAL A 25 -0.36 -15.52 2.36
N GLU A 26 -1.10 -16.10 1.41
CA GLU A 26 -0.77 -15.97 0.00
C GLU A 26 -1.01 -14.54 -0.48
N VAL A 27 -0.06 -14.04 -1.27
CA VAL A 27 -0.16 -12.74 -1.91
C VAL A 27 -0.61 -12.97 -3.35
N PRO A 28 -1.76 -12.42 -3.77
CA PRO A 28 -2.23 -12.57 -5.14
C PRO A 28 -1.26 -11.86 -6.09
N LEU A 29 -0.72 -12.62 -7.05
CA LEU A 29 0.14 -12.13 -8.13
C LEU A 29 -0.56 -12.16 -9.49
N ASP A 30 -1.88 -12.35 -9.51
CA ASP A 30 -2.64 -12.30 -10.74
C ASP A 30 -2.66 -10.89 -11.34
N ARG A 31 -2.90 -10.84 -12.64
CA ARG A 31 -2.81 -9.59 -13.40
C ARG A 31 -3.74 -8.50 -12.89
N VAL A 32 -4.96 -8.89 -12.52
CA VAL A 32 -6.01 -7.95 -12.10
C VAL A 32 -5.66 -7.32 -10.76
N SER A 33 -5.21 -8.13 -9.79
CA SER A 33 -4.82 -7.65 -8.47
C SER A 33 -3.65 -6.66 -8.55
N LEU A 34 -2.65 -6.94 -9.39
CA LEU A 34 -1.48 -6.07 -9.56
C LEU A 34 -1.79 -4.80 -10.35
N ASP A 35 -2.60 -4.87 -11.40
CA ASP A 35 -3.03 -3.67 -12.14
C ASP A 35 -3.85 -2.74 -11.24
N ARG A 36 -4.71 -3.30 -10.37
CA ARG A 36 -5.42 -2.55 -9.35
C ARG A 36 -4.46 -1.89 -8.35
N LEU A 37 -3.50 -2.65 -7.82
CA LEU A 37 -2.50 -2.12 -6.88
C LEU A 37 -1.70 -0.97 -7.52
N VAL A 38 -1.31 -1.12 -8.78
CA VAL A 38 -0.61 -0.08 -9.54
C VAL A 38 -1.46 1.20 -9.63
N ALA A 39 -2.75 1.07 -9.97
CA ALA A 39 -3.65 2.22 -10.04
C ALA A 39 -3.83 2.90 -8.67
N GLU A 40 -3.98 2.12 -7.60
CA GLU A 40 -4.05 2.65 -6.23
C GLU A 40 -2.77 3.41 -5.85
N ILE A 41 -1.58 2.89 -6.19
CA ILE A 41 -0.31 3.58 -5.94
C ILE A 41 -0.19 4.87 -6.77
N GLU A 42 -0.60 4.86 -8.05
CA GLU A 42 -0.59 6.05 -8.90
C GLU A 42 -1.48 7.15 -8.31
N LEU A 43 -2.69 6.82 -7.85
CA LEU A 43 -3.59 7.75 -7.16
C LEU A 43 -2.98 8.29 -5.86
N MET A 44 -2.37 7.42 -5.06
CA MET A 44 -1.69 7.85 -3.82
C MET A 44 -0.52 8.77 -4.11
N ALA A 45 0.28 8.49 -5.14
CA ALA A 45 1.40 9.31 -5.54
C ALA A 45 0.95 10.69 -6.03
N GLU A 46 -0.12 10.75 -6.83
CA GLU A 46 -0.73 12.01 -7.27
C GLU A 46 -1.26 12.82 -6.08
N PHE A 47 -1.96 12.18 -5.15
CA PHE A 47 -2.48 12.83 -3.95
C PHE A 47 -1.34 13.42 -3.11
N VAL A 48 -0.30 12.64 -2.80
CA VAL A 48 0.86 13.10 -2.02
C VAL A 48 1.62 14.21 -2.76
N GLY A 49 1.74 14.12 -4.08
CA GLY A 49 2.39 15.13 -4.91
C GLY A 49 1.65 16.46 -4.99
N SER A 50 0.32 16.46 -4.78
CA SER A 50 -0.53 17.67 -4.83
C SER A 50 -0.89 18.24 -3.45
N HIS A 51 -0.68 17.48 -2.38
CA HIS A 51 -1.06 17.86 -1.02
C HIS A 51 0.15 17.83 -0.08
N HIS A 52 0.69 19.02 0.20
CA HIS A 52 1.93 19.19 0.96
C HIS A 52 1.69 19.52 2.44
N ARG A 53 0.47 19.84 2.85
CA ARG A 53 0.17 20.22 4.23
C ARG A 53 -0.48 19.04 4.96
N PRO A 54 -0.15 18.81 6.24
CA PRO A 54 -0.79 17.76 7.02
C PRO A 54 -2.33 17.85 7.08
N GLY A 55 -2.87 19.08 7.06
CA GLY A 55 -4.32 19.33 7.08
C GLY A 55 -5.07 18.91 5.80
N ASP A 56 -4.34 18.67 4.71
CA ASP A 56 -4.92 18.22 3.44
C ASP A 56 -5.31 16.73 3.47
N TYR A 57 -4.74 15.97 4.41
CA TYR A 57 -4.94 14.53 4.51
C TYR A 57 -6.25 14.21 5.27
N PRO A 58 -7.07 13.26 4.77
CA PRO A 58 -8.34 12.93 5.37
C PRO A 58 -8.18 12.35 6.79
N ARG A 59 -9.02 12.80 7.73
CA ARG A 59 -9.04 12.34 9.13
C ARG A 59 -9.93 11.11 9.37
N THR A 60 -10.00 10.19 8.41
CA THR A 60 -10.96 9.06 8.41
C THR A 60 -10.42 7.80 9.09
N GLY A 61 -9.35 7.91 9.90
CA GLY A 61 -8.58 6.78 10.40
C GLY A 61 -8.77 6.42 11.88
N LYS A 62 -8.08 5.35 12.30
CA LYS A 62 -7.93 4.94 13.71
C LYS A 62 -6.97 5.87 14.45
N CYS A 63 -7.39 7.11 14.70
CA CYS A 63 -6.55 8.18 15.27
C CYS A 63 -5.88 7.78 16.59
N GLU A 64 -6.54 6.95 17.41
CA GLU A 64 -6.00 6.44 18.69
C GLU A 64 -4.70 5.66 18.56
N ARG A 65 -4.41 5.09 17.38
CA ARG A 65 -3.19 4.32 17.11
C ARG A 65 -2.22 5.06 16.19
N CYS A 66 -2.50 6.33 15.87
CA CYS A 66 -1.68 7.13 14.98
C CYS A 66 -0.58 7.87 15.76
N SER A 67 0.69 7.47 15.55
CA SER A 67 1.85 8.13 16.16
C SER A 67 2.06 9.59 15.70
N TYR A 68 1.29 10.04 14.70
CA TYR A 68 1.41 11.37 14.10
C TYR A 68 0.23 12.30 14.46
N VAL A 69 -0.55 11.98 15.48
CA VAL A 69 -1.70 12.79 15.91
C VAL A 69 -1.34 14.26 16.14
N TRP A 70 -0.11 14.54 16.60
CA TRP A 70 0.40 15.89 16.85
C TRP A 70 0.58 16.75 15.59
N LEU A 71 0.71 16.13 14.40
CA LEU A 71 0.79 16.81 13.10
C LEU A 71 -0.59 17.13 12.51
N CYS A 72 -1.66 16.54 13.05
CA CYS A 72 -3.00 16.59 12.48
C CYS A 72 -3.86 17.74 13.06
N ARG A 73 -3.28 18.94 13.19
CA ARG A 73 -3.96 20.13 13.73
C ARG A 73 -5.06 20.64 12.81
#